data_AF-A0A2B4S2W3-F1
#
_entry.id   AF-A0A2B4S2W3-F1
#
_cell.length_a   1.000
_cell.length_b   1.000
_cell.length_c   1.000
_cell.angle_alpha   90.00
_cell.angle_beta   90.00
_cell.angle_gamma   90.00
#
_symmetry.space_group_name_H-M   'P 1'
#
loop_
_entity.id
_entity.type
_entity.pdbx_description
1 polymer ?
#
loop_
_entity_poly.entity_id
_entity_poly.type
_entity_poly.pdbx_seq_one_letter_code
_entity_poly.pdbx_strand_id
1 'polypeptide(L)'
;MKAQPSQRIEFLAQAKIYAPLKFKLNSDWDWSEWVSDLTEAAKNVTASKRVLVLSNPKMPHRNCKEGCPVIWEVSQTAQKALPSLRVQKLERPKSRSQHNEDYDANAWKVSQGAKAAKATPRIEELALPIPRKVRGG
;
A
#
# COMPACT_ATOMS: atom_id res chain seq x y z
N MET A 1 9.26 -26.34 41.75
CA MET A 1 9.46 -27.29 40.64
C MET A 1 9.76 -26.49 39.38
N LYS A 2 10.91 -26.67 38.74
CA LYS A 2 11.24 -25.94 37.50
C LYS A 2 10.66 -26.71 36.32
N ALA A 3 9.77 -26.08 35.55
CA ALA A 3 9.22 -26.68 34.35
C ALA A 3 10.32 -26.75 33.27
N GLN A 4 10.61 -27.96 32.79
CA GLN A 4 11.56 -28.17 31.70
C GLN A 4 10.81 -28.30 30.38
N PRO A 5 11.32 -27.71 29.29
CA PRO A 5 10.70 -27.84 27.97
C PRO A 5 10.74 -29.30 27.51
N SER A 6 9.72 -29.72 26.76
CA SER A 6 9.68 -31.04 26.14
C SER A 6 10.58 -31.08 24.89
N GLN A 7 11.04 -32.27 24.50
CA GLN A 7 11.86 -32.46 23.29
C GLN A 7 11.23 -31.86 22.02
N ARG A 8 9.89 -31.88 21.91
CA ARG A 8 9.19 -31.24 20.78
C ARG A 8 9.33 -29.73 20.79
N ILE A 9 9.29 -29.11 21.97
CA ILE A 9 9.47 -27.66 22.14
C ILE A 9 10.91 -27.29 21.77
N GLU A 10 11.90 -28.09 22.18
CA GLU A 10 13.30 -27.89 21.80
C GLU A 10 13.51 -28.01 20.28
N PHE A 11 12.87 -28.99 19.62
CA PHE A 11 12.92 -29.14 18.16
C PHE A 11 12.28 -27.96 17.43
N LEU A 12 11.10 -27.51 17.87
CA LEU A 12 10.40 -26.38 17.25
C LEU A 12 11.08 -25.03 17.52
N ALA A 13 11.87 -24.93 18.58
CA ALA A 13 12.66 -23.74 18.88
C ALA A 13 13.88 -23.58 17.95
N GLN A 14 14.25 -24.61 17.19
CA GLN A 14 15.33 -24.51 16.20
C GLN A 14 14.91 -23.64 15.01
N ALA A 15 15.84 -22.80 14.53
CA ALA A 15 15.60 -21.99 13.34
C ALA A 15 15.39 -22.91 12.12
N LYS A 16 14.34 -22.60 11.33
CA LYS A 16 14.06 -23.35 10.10
C LYS A 16 15.11 -23.01 9.06
N ILE A 17 15.89 -24.00 8.64
CA ILE A 17 16.92 -23.85 7.61
C ILE A 17 16.21 -23.91 6.25
N TYR A 18 16.16 -22.78 5.56
CA TYR A 18 15.71 -22.72 4.19
C TYR A 18 16.91 -22.89 3.25
N ALA A 19 16.69 -23.53 2.10
CA ALA A 19 17.66 -23.45 1.02
C ALA A 19 17.88 -21.97 0.65
N PRO A 20 19.13 -21.53 0.41
CA PRO A 20 19.40 -20.16 0.02
C PRO A 20 18.62 -19.85 -1.26
N LEU A 21 17.81 -18.78 -1.22
CA LEU A 21 17.15 -18.28 -2.41
C LEU A 21 18.23 -17.89 -3.43
N LYS A 22 18.04 -18.25 -4.69
CA LYS A 22 18.92 -17.85 -5.78
C LYS A 22 18.63 -16.39 -6.16
N PHE A 23 18.96 -15.45 -5.28
CA PHE A 23 18.89 -14.03 -5.62
C PHE A 23 20.20 -13.59 -6.27
N LYS A 24 20.13 -12.73 -7.29
CA LYS A 24 21.32 -12.05 -7.83
C LYS A 24 21.76 -11.01 -6.81
N LEU A 25 23.04 -11.04 -6.43
CA LEU A 25 23.61 -10.23 -5.33
C LEU A 25 23.39 -8.71 -5.51
N ASN A 26 23.26 -8.22 -6.75
CA ASN A 26 23.08 -6.81 -7.10
C ASN A 26 21.94 -6.58 -8.09
N SER A 27 20.79 -7.23 -7.91
CA SER A 27 19.61 -6.93 -8.74
C SER A 27 18.96 -5.61 -8.30
N ASP A 28 19.58 -4.49 -8.67
CA ASP A 28 18.79 -3.29 -8.91
C ASP A 28 17.72 -3.67 -9.94
N TRP A 29 16.48 -3.31 -9.66
CA TRP A 29 15.31 -3.84 -10.33
C TRP A 29 15.20 -3.28 -11.76
N ASP A 30 16.06 -3.73 -12.66
CA ASP A 30 16.07 -3.36 -14.07
C ASP A 30 15.31 -4.41 -14.89
N TRP A 31 14.13 -4.03 -15.36
CA TRP A 31 13.29 -4.84 -16.24
C TRP A 31 13.98 -5.20 -17.56
N SER A 32 15.01 -4.45 -17.95
CA SER A 32 15.71 -4.59 -19.23
C SER A 32 16.75 -5.72 -19.22
N GLU A 33 17.30 -6.05 -18.05
CA GLU A 33 18.34 -7.09 -17.86
C GLU A 33 17.79 -8.37 -17.20
N TRP A 34 16.48 -8.59 -17.26
CA TRP A 34 15.87 -9.75 -16.63
C TRP A 34 16.22 -11.06 -17.37
N VAL A 35 17.35 -11.66 -16.97
CA VAL A 35 17.68 -13.05 -17.35
C VAL A 35 16.85 -13.98 -16.47
N SER A 36 15.83 -14.61 -17.07
CA SER A 36 14.97 -15.60 -16.41
C SER A 36 15.76 -16.73 -15.76
N ASP A 37 15.50 -17.01 -14.47
CA ASP A 37 16.05 -18.15 -13.72
C ASP A 37 15.47 -19.51 -14.16
N LEU A 38 14.75 -19.53 -15.28
CA LEU A 38 14.16 -20.73 -15.85
C LEU A 38 15.24 -21.61 -16.45
N THR A 39 15.19 -22.90 -16.13
CA THR A 39 16.06 -23.90 -16.77
C THR A 39 15.82 -23.92 -18.29
N GLU A 40 16.84 -24.28 -19.07
CA GLU A 40 16.70 -24.41 -20.53
C GLU A 40 15.58 -25.39 -20.92
N ALA A 41 15.41 -26.45 -20.13
CA ALA A 41 14.29 -27.36 -20.27
C ALA A 41 12.94 -26.63 -20.14
N ALA A 42 12.75 -25.79 -19.13
CA ALA A 42 11.51 -25.03 -18.94
C ALA A 42 11.23 -24.04 -20.07
N LYS A 43 12.27 -23.48 -20.71
CA LYS A 43 12.13 -22.58 -21.87
C LYS A 43 11.66 -23.30 -23.13
N ASN A 44 12.03 -24.57 -23.28
CA ASN A 44 11.75 -25.39 -24.46
C ASN A 44 10.52 -26.31 -24.30
N VAL A 45 9.86 -26.29 -23.14
CA VAL A 45 8.69 -27.13 -22.89
C VAL A 45 7.48 -26.65 -23.70
N THR A 46 6.86 -27.58 -24.43
CA THR A 46 5.58 -27.34 -25.10
C THR A 46 4.44 -27.41 -24.09
N ALA A 47 3.51 -26.46 -24.15
CA ALA A 47 2.35 -26.42 -23.28
C ALA A 47 1.48 -27.67 -23.42
N SER A 48 0.90 -28.15 -22.32
CA SER A 48 -0.01 -29.31 -22.35
C SER A 48 -1.28 -29.01 -23.15
N LYS A 49 -1.93 -30.06 -23.68
CA LYS A 49 -3.19 -29.94 -24.43
C LYS A 49 -4.25 -29.12 -23.69
N ARG A 50 -4.37 -29.29 -22.37
CA ARG A 50 -5.32 -28.53 -21.54
C ARG A 50 -4.97 -27.04 -21.49
N VAL A 51 -3.69 -26.70 -21.35
CA VAL A 51 -3.24 -25.30 -21.33
C VAL A 51 -3.52 -24.64 -22.68
N LEU A 52 -3.29 -25.34 -23.79
CA LEU A 52 -3.64 -24.84 -25.13
C LEU A 52 -5.14 -24.58 -25.30
N VAL A 53 -6.01 -25.43 -24.72
CA VAL A 53 -7.46 -25.20 -24.73
C VAL A 53 -7.83 -23.97 -23.89
N LEU A 54 -7.21 -23.80 -22.73
CA LEU A 54 -7.47 -22.67 -21.83
C LEU A 54 -6.89 -21.35 -22.32
N SER A 55 -5.83 -21.37 -23.13
CA SER A 55 -5.26 -20.16 -23.74
C SER A 55 -6.16 -19.58 -24.83
N ASN A 56 -7.10 -20.37 -25.37
CA ASN A 56 -8.07 -19.84 -26.31
C ASN A 56 -9.06 -18.92 -25.56
N PRO A 57 -9.30 -17.70 -26.06
CA PRO A 57 -10.28 -16.81 -25.47
C PRO A 57 -11.67 -17.45 -25.53
N LYS A 58 -12.49 -17.18 -24.52
CA LYS A 58 -13.89 -17.62 -24.53
C LYS A 58 -14.63 -16.94 -25.67
N MET A 59 -15.52 -17.69 -26.34
CA MET A 59 -16.40 -17.10 -27.34
C MET A 59 -17.28 -16.03 -26.68
N PRO A 60 -17.46 -14.86 -27.31
CA PRO A 60 -18.39 -13.86 -26.82
C PRO A 60 -19.81 -14.42 -26.80
N HIS A 61 -20.62 -13.91 -25.87
CA HIS A 61 -22.04 -14.31 -25.77
C HIS A 61 -22.79 -13.99 -27.08
N ARG A 62 -23.81 -14.79 -27.45
CA ARG A 62 -24.58 -14.61 -28.70
C ARG A 62 -25.15 -13.20 -28.88
N ASN A 63 -25.45 -12.53 -27.77
CA ASN A 63 -26.00 -11.16 -27.76
C ASN A 63 -24.93 -10.07 -27.59
N CYS A 64 -23.65 -10.43 -27.51
CA CYS A 64 -22.55 -9.46 -27.46
C CYS A 64 -22.41 -8.81 -28.83
N LYS A 65 -22.79 -7.53 -28.94
CA LYS A 65 -22.62 -6.73 -30.15
C LYS A 65 -21.22 -6.12 -30.12
N GLU A 66 -20.41 -6.37 -31.14
CA GLU A 66 -19.12 -5.71 -31.31
C GLU A 66 -19.35 -4.22 -31.57
N GLY A 67 -18.70 -3.37 -30.78
CA GLY A 67 -18.96 -1.93 -30.75
C GLY A 67 -20.33 -1.65 -30.15
N CYS A 68 -20.43 -1.58 -28.82
CA CYS A 68 -21.60 -1.01 -28.17
C CYS A 68 -21.75 0.44 -28.68
N PRO A 69 -22.76 0.77 -29.51
CA PRO A 69 -23.03 2.17 -29.80
C PRO A 69 -23.34 2.86 -28.47
N VAL A 70 -22.99 4.14 -28.37
CA VAL A 70 -23.24 4.96 -27.17
C VAL A 70 -24.66 4.68 -26.70
N ILE A 71 -24.80 4.19 -25.46
CA ILE A 71 -26.06 3.61 -24.96
C ILE A 71 -27.21 4.61 -25.11
N TRP A 72 -26.90 5.92 -25.04
CA TRP A 72 -27.83 7.03 -25.31
C TRP A 72 -27.18 8.10 -26.19
N GLU A 73 -27.91 8.62 -27.17
CA GLU A 73 -27.45 9.74 -28.00
C GLU A 73 -27.23 10.99 -27.14
N VAL A 74 -26.06 11.63 -27.28
CA VAL A 74 -25.75 12.88 -26.58
C VAL A 74 -26.42 14.03 -27.32
N SER A 75 -27.20 14.86 -26.63
CA SER A 75 -27.86 16.01 -27.25
C SER A 75 -26.87 16.98 -27.90
N GLN A 76 -27.28 17.62 -29.00
CA GLN A 76 -26.47 18.65 -29.68
C GLN A 76 -26.08 19.80 -28.74
N THR A 77 -26.92 20.11 -27.76
CA THR A 77 -26.65 21.13 -26.74
C THR A 77 -25.52 20.72 -25.81
N ALA A 78 -25.49 19.45 -25.37
CA ALA A 78 -24.41 18.94 -24.53
C ALA A 78 -23.08 18.85 -25.29
N GLN A 79 -23.12 18.46 -26.58
CA GLN A 79 -21.91 18.40 -27.42
C GLN A 79 -21.28 19.78 -27.67
N LYS A 80 -22.10 20.84 -27.72
CA LYS A 80 -21.65 22.22 -27.96
C LYS A 80 -21.51 23.05 -26.69
N ALA A 81 -21.72 22.45 -25.51
CA ALA A 81 -21.66 23.16 -24.25
C ALA A 81 -20.23 23.62 -23.95
N LEU A 82 -20.07 24.91 -23.67
CA LEU A 82 -18.79 25.46 -23.25
C LEU A 82 -18.64 25.35 -21.72
N PRO A 83 -17.43 25.06 -21.21
CA PRO A 83 -17.18 25.01 -19.78
C PRO A 83 -17.37 26.40 -19.16
N SER A 84 -17.91 26.43 -17.93
CA SER A 84 -18.07 27.69 -17.19
C SER A 84 -16.72 28.35 -16.91
N LEU A 85 -16.72 29.67 -16.68
CA LEU A 85 -15.50 30.42 -16.31
C LEU A 85 -14.77 29.82 -15.10
N ARG A 86 -15.50 29.22 -14.13
CA ARG A 86 -14.90 28.54 -12.99
C ARG A 86 -14.13 27.29 -13.41
N VAL A 87 -14.73 26.47 -14.29
CA VAL A 87 -14.10 25.25 -14.81
C VAL A 87 -12.84 25.61 -15.62
N GLN A 88 -12.91 26.65 -16.46
CA GLN A 88 -11.75 27.15 -17.21
C GLN A 88 -10.62 27.68 -16.32
N LYS A 89 -10.93 28.16 -15.11
CA LYS A 89 -9.90 28.55 -14.14
C LYS A 89 -9.27 27.34 -13.45
N LEU A 90 -10.06 26.31 -13.15
CA LEU A 90 -9.63 25.10 -12.45
C LEU A 90 -8.89 24.11 -13.35
N GLU A 91 -9.16 24.12 -14.66
CA GLU A 91 -8.47 23.26 -15.63
C GLU A 91 -6.97 23.58 -15.73
N ARG A 92 -6.59 24.82 -15.38
CA ARG A 92 -5.20 25.24 -15.40
C ARG A 92 -4.47 24.53 -14.26
N PRO A 93 -3.46 23.68 -14.56
CA PRO A 93 -2.70 23.05 -13.51
C PRO A 93 -2.06 24.13 -12.63
N LYS A 94 -2.12 23.94 -11.30
CA LYS A 94 -1.39 24.80 -10.38
C LYS A 94 0.10 24.75 -10.75
N SER A 95 0.75 25.91 -10.84
CA SER A 95 2.18 25.97 -11.11
C SER A 95 2.92 25.20 -10.02
N ARG A 96 3.90 24.35 -10.39
CA ARG A 96 4.72 23.60 -9.42
C ARG A 96 5.44 24.51 -8.41
N SER A 97 5.62 25.79 -8.74
CA SER A 97 6.18 26.80 -7.82
C SER A 97 5.29 27.09 -6.60
N GLN A 98 4.00 26.75 -6.65
CA GLN A 98 3.05 26.88 -5.53
C GLN A 98 2.95 25.62 -4.67
N HIS A 99 3.63 24.51 -5.06
CA HIS A 99 3.54 23.26 -4.30
C HIS A 99 4.37 23.27 -3.00
N ASN A 100 5.17 24.31 -2.77
CA ASN A 100 5.85 24.51 -1.49
C ASN A 100 4.95 25.13 -0.41
N GLU A 101 3.70 25.50 -0.73
CA GLU A 101 2.76 26.07 0.25
C GLU A 101 2.34 25.06 1.34
N ASP A 102 2.39 23.75 1.05
CA ASP A 102 2.00 22.70 1.99
C ASP A 102 3.14 22.30 2.95
N TYR A 103 4.38 22.71 2.68
CA TYR A 103 5.53 22.42 3.54
C TYR A 103 5.81 23.60 4.46
N ASP A 104 5.05 23.71 5.55
CA ASP A 104 5.46 24.57 6.65
C ASP A 104 6.58 23.88 7.43
N ALA A 105 7.81 24.36 7.23
CA ALA A 105 8.99 23.92 7.99
C ALA A 105 8.86 24.13 9.51
N ASN A 106 7.86 24.89 9.95
CA ASN A 106 7.55 25.16 11.34
C ASN A 106 6.34 24.38 11.86
N ALA A 107 5.67 23.54 11.05
CA ALA A 107 4.47 22.79 11.47
C ALA A 107 4.69 21.94 12.72
N TRP A 108 5.93 21.48 12.95
CA TRP A 108 6.32 20.66 14.09
C TRP A 108 7.21 21.42 15.11
N LYS A 109 7.40 22.73 14.95
CA LYS A 109 8.21 23.51 15.89
C LYS A 109 7.41 23.81 17.15
N VAL A 110 7.82 23.17 18.24
CA VAL A 110 7.32 23.48 19.59
C VAL A 110 7.71 24.91 19.97
N SER A 111 6.73 25.73 20.35
CA SER A 111 6.94 27.12 20.76
C SER A 111 7.79 27.21 22.03
N GLN A 112 8.50 28.33 22.23
CA GLN A 112 9.30 28.52 23.44
C GLN A 112 8.44 28.53 24.71
N GLY A 113 7.22 29.08 24.64
CA GLY A 113 6.26 29.05 25.73
C GLY A 113 5.87 27.62 26.11
N ALA A 114 5.66 26.74 25.14
CA ALA A 114 5.38 25.33 25.40
C ALA A 114 6.58 24.58 26.01
N LYS A 115 7.82 24.93 25.61
CA LYS A 115 9.04 24.36 26.22
C LYS A 115 9.30 24.85 27.65
N ALA A 116 8.91 26.08 27.96
CA ALA A 116 9.08 26.71 29.27
C ALA A 116 7.89 26.48 30.22
N ALA A 117 6.78 25.93 29.72
CA ALA A 117 5.59 25.68 30.51
C ALA A 117 5.88 24.66 31.62
N LYS A 118 5.53 25.03 32.85
CA LYS A 118 5.57 24.13 34.01
C LYS A 118 4.17 23.61 34.30
N ALA A 119 4.09 22.40 34.82
CA ALA A 119 2.84 21.83 35.28
C ALA A 119 2.22 22.73 36.37
N THR A 120 0.90 22.87 36.37
CA THR A 120 0.21 23.56 37.45
C THR A 120 0.18 22.66 38.69
N PRO A 121 0.08 23.22 39.92
CA PRO A 121 0.04 22.43 41.15
C PRO A 121 -1.04 21.34 41.12
N ARG A 122 -2.19 21.63 40.50
CA ARG A 122 -3.27 20.65 40.34
C ARG A 122 -2.90 19.46 39.45
N ILE A 123 -2.13 19.69 38.38
CA ILE A 123 -1.66 18.61 37.50
C ILE A 123 -0.62 17.76 38.23
N GLU A 124 0.24 18.39 39.04
CA GLU A 124 1.21 17.68 39.88
C GLU A 124 0.52 16.77 40.91
N GLU A 125 -0.53 17.27 41.58
CA GLU A 125 -1.37 16.47 42.48
C GLU A 125 -2.02 15.26 41.78
N LEU A 126 -2.53 15.45 40.56
CA LEU A 126 -3.21 14.40 39.80
C LEU A 126 -2.24 13.37 39.20
N ALA A 127 -0.98 13.76 38.97
CA ALA A 127 0.06 12.86 38.52
C ALA A 127 0.52 11.88 39.62
N LEU A 128 0.16 12.14 40.88
CA LEU A 128 0.43 11.21 41.98
C LEU A 128 -0.45 9.96 41.86
N PRO A 129 0.11 8.77 42.14
CA PRO A 129 -0.65 7.53 42.07
C PRO A 129 -1.78 7.50 43.10
N ILE A 130 -2.97 7.11 42.67
CA ILE A 130 -4.12 6.94 43.56
C ILE A 130 -3.79 5.85 44.61
N PRO A 131 -4.02 6.10 45.92
CA PRO A 131 -3.73 5.12 46.96
C PRO A 131 -4.53 3.84 46.76
N ARG A 132 -3.88 2.69 46.98
CA ARG A 132 -4.52 1.37 46.84
C ARG A 132 -5.60 1.20 47.91
N LYS A 133 -6.80 0.82 47.47
CA LYS A 133 -7.94 0.52 48.35
C LYS A 133 -7.61 -0.72 49.20
N VAL A 134 -7.29 -0.51 50.47
CA VAL A 134 -7.18 -1.59 51.45
C VAL A 134 -8.59 -1.94 51.92
N ARG A 135 -9.02 -3.21 51.76
CA ARG A 135 -10.24 -3.69 52.41
C ARG A 135 -9.90 -3.87 53.88
N GLY A 136 -10.55 -3.09 54.76
CA GLY A 136 -10.43 -3.27 56.21
C GLY A 136 -10.88 -4.68 56.59
N GLY A 137 -10.07 -5.34 57.42
CA GLY A 137 -10.39 -6.63 58.03
C GLY A 137 -11.43 -6.51 59.14
#